data_AF-A0A2T2N6B6-F1
#
_entry.id   AF-A0A2T2N6B6-F1
#
_cell.length_a   1.000
_cell.length_b   1.000
_cell.length_c   1.000
_cell.angle_alpha   90.00
_cell.angle_beta   90.00
_cell.angle_gamma   90.00
#
_symmetry.space_group_name_H-M   'P 1'
#
loop_
_entity.id
_entity.type
_entity.pdbx_description
1 polymer ?
#
loop_
_entity_poly.entity_id
_entity_poly.type
_entity_poly.pdbx_seq_one_letter_code
_entity_poly.pdbx_strand_id
1 'polypeptide(L)'
;MSDQKASRYYPAEEEAQLKKARKTAHPTKYRNSLAPGTVLILLSGRFRGKRVVLLRQLSQGVLLITGPFKSNGVPLRRVNHRYVIATSTVVDIAGVDTEVLDRVSKDEYWAREKKEGKGEDDFFKEGEVQKKETDPQRIEDQKKVDKTLMANIRKVADLEAYLGSSFSLRGNERPHEMVF
;
A
#
# COMPACT_ATOMS: atom_id res chain seq x y z
N MET A 1 -52.91 -24.36 -0.44
CA MET A 1 -52.91 -22.92 -0.07
C MET A 1 -52.01 -22.80 1.15
N SER A 2 -50.73 -22.46 0.97
CA SER A 2 -49.78 -22.32 2.08
C SER A 2 -50.09 -21.02 2.83
N ASP A 3 -50.39 -21.15 4.12
CA ASP A 3 -50.74 -20.08 5.05
C ASP A 3 -49.56 -19.09 5.18
N GLN A 4 -49.70 -17.90 4.60
CA GLN A 4 -48.61 -16.92 4.51
C GLN A 4 -48.53 -16.14 5.83
N LYS A 5 -47.64 -16.59 6.71
CA LYS A 5 -47.43 -16.00 8.05
C LYS A 5 -46.98 -14.53 7.92
N ALA A 6 -47.78 -13.60 8.44
CA ALA A 6 -47.50 -12.17 8.36
C ALA A 6 -46.15 -11.81 9.05
N SER A 7 -45.38 -10.90 8.44
CA SER A 7 -44.12 -10.43 9.01
C SER A 7 -44.36 -9.63 10.29
N ARG A 8 -43.49 -9.82 11.29
CA ARG A 8 -43.55 -9.09 12.58
C ARG A 8 -43.36 -7.57 12.43
N TYR A 9 -42.82 -7.14 11.29
CA TYR A 9 -42.55 -5.75 10.96
C TYR A 9 -43.49 -5.30 9.83
N TYR A 10 -44.24 -4.22 10.08
CA TYR A 10 -44.96 -3.44 9.07
C TYR A 10 -44.48 -1.99 9.19
N PRO A 11 -43.93 -1.38 8.13
CA PRO A 11 -43.49 0.01 8.18
C PRO A 11 -44.72 0.92 8.34
N ALA A 12 -44.64 1.90 9.24
CA ALA A 12 -45.71 2.88 9.47
C ALA A 12 -45.80 3.94 8.36
N GLU A 13 -44.70 4.19 7.66
CA GLU A 13 -44.58 5.13 6.54
C GLU A 13 -43.79 4.49 5.40
N GLU A 14 -44.07 4.89 4.15
CA GLU A 14 -43.27 4.47 3.00
C GLU A 14 -41.90 5.17 3.01
N GLU A 15 -40.81 4.41 3.06
CA GLU A 15 -39.47 4.96 2.90
C GLU A 15 -39.26 5.46 1.47
N ALA A 16 -38.89 6.73 1.31
CA ALA A 16 -38.61 7.31 0.00
C ALA A 16 -37.40 6.62 -0.66
N GLN A 17 -37.62 6.01 -1.82
CA GLN A 17 -36.55 5.36 -2.57
C GLN A 17 -35.60 6.37 -3.21
N LEU A 18 -34.29 6.13 -3.07
CA LEU A 18 -33.26 6.92 -3.74
C LEU A 18 -33.38 6.77 -5.25
N LYS A 19 -33.29 7.89 -5.98
CA LYS A 19 -33.28 7.88 -7.44
C LYS A 19 -32.09 7.08 -7.97
N LYS A 20 -32.33 6.29 -9.03
CA LYS A 20 -31.27 5.50 -9.68
C LYS A 20 -30.14 6.40 -10.19
N ALA A 21 -28.99 6.36 -9.52
CA ALA A 21 -27.80 7.05 -9.95
C ALA A 21 -27.21 6.41 -11.22
N ARG A 22 -26.81 7.22 -12.20
CA ARG A 22 -26.13 6.78 -13.45
C ARG A 22 -24.62 7.05 -13.40
N LYS A 23 -23.98 6.74 -12.27
CA LYS A 23 -22.53 6.91 -12.10
C LYS A 23 -21.84 5.57 -12.23
N THR A 24 -20.82 5.49 -13.08
CA THR A 24 -19.97 4.32 -13.30
C THR A 24 -18.61 4.55 -12.63
N ALA A 25 -18.07 3.52 -11.99
CA ALA A 25 -16.71 3.57 -11.46
C ALA A 25 -15.71 3.45 -12.61
N HIS A 26 -14.95 4.52 -12.85
CA HIS A 26 -13.87 4.52 -13.84
C HIS A 26 -12.55 4.06 -13.21
N PRO A 27 -11.66 3.42 -14.00
CA PRO A 27 -10.34 3.04 -13.51
C PRO A 27 -9.52 4.27 -13.14
N THR A 28 -8.66 4.13 -12.14
CA THR A 28 -7.77 5.23 -11.71
C THR A 28 -6.73 5.51 -12.78
N LYS A 29 -6.61 6.78 -13.20
CA LYS A 29 -5.57 7.24 -14.13
C LYS A 29 -4.30 7.60 -13.37
N TYR A 30 -3.22 6.88 -13.64
CA TYR A 30 -1.89 7.17 -13.09
C TYR A 30 -1.13 8.18 -13.95
N ARG A 31 -0.15 8.85 -13.34
CA ARG A 31 0.80 9.71 -14.05
C ARG A 31 1.78 8.85 -14.85
N ASN A 32 2.23 9.34 -16.00
CA ASN A 32 3.22 8.63 -16.83
C ASN A 32 4.56 8.37 -16.10
N SER A 33 4.92 9.25 -15.15
CA SER A 33 6.14 9.09 -14.34
C SER A 33 6.11 7.91 -13.37
N LEU A 34 4.95 7.29 -13.13
CA LEU A 34 4.81 6.17 -12.19
C LEU A 34 5.01 4.82 -12.89
N ALA A 35 6.10 4.63 -13.63
CA ALA A 35 6.39 3.35 -14.26
C ALA A 35 6.85 2.29 -13.24
N PRO A 36 6.53 1.00 -13.39
CA PRO A 36 7.14 -0.06 -12.59
C PRO A 36 8.67 0.04 -12.64
N GLY A 37 9.34 -0.09 -11.49
CA GLY A 37 10.79 0.07 -11.36
C GLY A 37 11.23 1.46 -10.90
N THR A 38 10.36 2.46 -11.04
CA THR A 38 10.70 3.83 -10.66
C THR A 38 10.92 3.94 -9.16
N VAL A 39 11.97 4.65 -8.76
CA VAL A 39 12.20 5.00 -7.36
C VAL A 39 11.24 6.12 -6.96
N LEU A 40 10.72 6.02 -5.75
CA LEU A 40 9.63 6.83 -5.22
C LEU A 40 10.05 7.42 -3.89
N ILE A 41 9.74 8.69 -3.65
CA ILE A 41 9.89 9.32 -2.34
C ILE A 41 8.52 9.37 -1.67
N LEU A 42 8.40 8.76 -0.49
CA LEU A 42 7.16 8.80 0.30
C LEU A 42 7.03 10.12 1.02
N LEU A 43 5.92 10.84 0.84
CA LEU A 43 5.69 12.12 1.52
C LEU A 43 4.89 11.97 2.82
N SER A 44 4.08 10.92 2.95
CA SER A 44 3.18 10.73 4.08
C SER A 44 3.27 9.34 4.72
N GLY A 45 2.68 9.23 5.91
CA GLY A 45 2.64 7.99 6.69
C GLY A 45 3.89 7.71 7.52
N ARG A 46 3.96 6.48 8.05
CA ARG A 46 5.05 6.03 8.94
C ARG A 46 6.43 6.05 8.26
N PHE A 47 6.49 5.77 6.96
CA PHE A 47 7.72 5.68 6.19
C PHE A 47 7.98 6.93 5.32
N ARG A 48 7.41 8.08 5.69
CA ARG A 48 7.68 9.34 5.00
C ARG A 48 9.18 9.66 4.98
N GLY A 49 9.64 10.29 3.91
CA GLY A 49 11.05 10.56 3.62
C GLY A 49 11.80 9.34 3.07
N LYS A 50 11.30 8.11 3.21
CA LYS A 50 12.00 6.94 2.65
C LYS A 50 11.88 6.90 1.13
N ARG A 51 12.96 6.45 0.49
CA ARG A 51 13.04 6.18 -0.95
C ARG A 51 12.77 4.71 -1.20
N VAL A 52 11.84 4.40 -2.11
CA VAL A 52 11.21 3.09 -2.22
C VAL A 52 11.05 2.73 -3.71
N VAL A 53 11.04 1.45 -4.08
CA VAL A 53 10.84 1.02 -5.47
C VAL A 53 9.36 0.71 -5.73
N LEU A 54 8.83 1.19 -6.86
CA LEU A 54 7.50 0.88 -7.34
C LEU A 54 7.46 -0.49 -8.01
N LEU A 55 6.66 -1.44 -7.51
CA LEU A 55 6.50 -2.75 -8.13
C LEU A 55 5.36 -2.78 -9.15
N ARG A 56 4.17 -2.31 -8.73
CA ARG A 56 2.96 -2.41 -9.56
C ARG A 56 1.96 -1.33 -9.20
N GLN A 57 1.20 -0.88 -10.20
CA GLN A 57 0.01 -0.04 -10.01
C GLN A 57 -1.21 -0.94 -9.81
N LEU A 58 -1.95 -0.78 -8.72
CA LEU A 58 -3.14 -1.59 -8.43
C LEU A 58 -4.40 -0.90 -8.99
N SER A 59 -5.45 -1.67 -9.29
CA SER A 59 -6.71 -1.14 -9.85
C SER A 59 -7.43 -0.17 -8.89
N GLN A 60 -7.19 -0.31 -7.59
CA GLN A 60 -7.79 0.51 -6.52
C GLN A 60 -7.26 1.96 -6.43
N GLY A 61 -6.34 2.38 -7.29
CA GLY A 61 -5.72 3.70 -7.18
C GLY A 61 -4.60 3.78 -6.13
N VAL A 62 -4.03 2.64 -5.73
CA VAL A 62 -2.87 2.56 -4.85
C VAL A 62 -1.71 1.85 -5.55
N LEU A 63 -0.51 2.14 -5.09
CA LEU A 63 0.75 1.59 -5.56
C LEU A 63 1.20 0.48 -4.62
N LEU A 64 1.69 -0.61 -5.19
CA LEU A 64 2.44 -1.62 -4.46
C LEU A 64 3.93 -1.25 -4.50
N ILE A 65 4.49 -1.02 -3.32
CA ILE A 65 5.88 -0.59 -3.17
C ILE A 65 6.65 -1.57 -2.29
N THR A 66 7.98 -1.64 -2.50
CA THR A 66 8.91 -2.26 -1.56
C THR A 66 10.16 -1.39 -1.46
N GLY A 67 10.65 -1.17 -0.25
CA GLY A 67 11.96 -0.56 -0.04
C GLY A 67 12.77 -1.67 0.56
N PRO A 68 13.59 -2.41 -0.22
CA PRO A 68 14.05 -3.73 0.17
C PRO A 68 14.35 -3.77 1.66
N PHE A 69 13.62 -4.60 2.41
CA PHE A 69 13.39 -4.41 3.85
C PHE A 69 14.71 -4.34 4.62
N LYS A 70 15.72 -5.07 4.12
CA LYS A 70 17.09 -5.09 4.63
C LYS A 70 17.84 -3.76 4.47
N SER A 71 17.55 -2.98 3.42
CA SER A 71 18.22 -1.70 3.12
C SER A 71 17.62 -0.54 3.94
N ASN A 72 16.30 -0.34 3.89
CA ASN A 72 15.67 0.87 4.45
C ASN A 72 14.54 0.61 5.46
N GLY A 73 14.22 -0.65 5.73
CA GLY A 73 13.20 -1.07 6.70
C GLY A 73 11.75 -0.91 6.24
N VAL A 74 11.50 -0.62 4.95
CA VAL A 74 10.14 -0.45 4.41
C VAL A 74 9.64 -1.78 3.83
N PRO A 75 8.70 -2.49 4.47
CA PRO A 75 8.18 -3.73 3.92
C PRO A 75 7.33 -3.46 2.67
N LEU A 76 6.93 -4.54 1.99
CA LEU A 76 5.86 -4.53 1.01
C LEU A 76 4.67 -3.78 1.61
N ARG A 77 4.19 -2.77 0.89
CA ARG A 77 3.12 -1.91 1.39
C ARG A 77 2.30 -1.33 0.25
N ARG A 78 1.01 -1.09 0.54
CA ARG A 78 0.14 -0.26 -0.31
C ARG A 78 0.26 1.20 0.07
N VAL A 79 0.50 2.06 -0.92
CA VAL A 79 0.58 3.52 -0.73
C VAL A 79 -0.26 4.24 -1.78
N ASN A 80 -0.92 5.33 -1.40
CA ASN A 80 -1.69 6.14 -2.34
C ASN A 80 -0.73 6.92 -3.27
N HIS A 81 -0.96 6.82 -4.58
CA HIS A 81 -0.15 7.44 -5.62
C HIS A 81 -0.02 8.97 -5.52
N ARG A 82 -0.92 9.66 -4.80
CA ARG A 82 -0.87 11.11 -4.61
C ARG A 82 0.21 11.56 -3.63
N TYR A 83 0.60 10.72 -2.68
CA TYR A 83 1.56 11.08 -1.63
C TYR A 83 2.99 10.63 -1.95
N VAL A 84 3.32 10.59 -3.23
CA VAL A 84 4.58 10.08 -3.73
C VAL A 84 5.16 11.03 -4.76
N ILE A 85 6.46 11.27 -4.68
CA ILE A 85 7.24 11.88 -5.77
C ILE A 85 7.92 10.75 -6.53
N ALA A 86 7.67 10.67 -7.84
CA ALA A 86 8.40 9.79 -8.73
C ALA A 86 9.72 10.45 -9.11
N THR A 87 10.84 9.76 -8.90
CA THR A 87 12.15 10.23 -9.34
C THR A 87 12.44 9.76 -10.76
N SER A 88 13.46 10.32 -11.39
CA SER A 88 13.97 9.94 -12.71
C SER A 88 14.67 8.58 -12.73
N THR A 89 15.11 8.08 -11.57
CA THR A 89 15.83 6.82 -11.42
C THR A 89 14.88 5.61 -11.52
N VAL A 90 15.24 4.67 -12.39
CA VAL A 90 14.49 3.43 -12.64
C VAL A 90 15.38 2.23 -12.39
N VAL A 91 14.87 1.28 -11.62
CA VAL A 91 15.50 -0.01 -11.32
C VAL A 91 14.83 -1.09 -12.15
N ASP A 92 15.63 -2.00 -12.70
CA ASP A 92 15.10 -3.15 -13.41
C ASP A 92 14.39 -4.12 -12.45
N ILE A 93 13.14 -4.45 -12.77
CA ILE A 93 12.27 -5.38 -12.03
C ILE A 93 12.21 -6.76 -12.71
N ALA A 94 12.88 -6.95 -13.84
CA ALA A 94 12.97 -8.25 -14.49
C ALA A 94 13.48 -9.31 -13.51
N GLY A 95 12.71 -10.39 -13.37
CA GLY A 95 13.03 -11.52 -12.48
C GLY A 95 12.38 -11.45 -11.08
N VAL A 96 11.59 -10.42 -10.76
CA VAL A 96 10.70 -10.49 -9.59
C VAL A 96 9.63 -11.55 -9.82
N ASP A 97 9.42 -12.40 -8.82
CA ASP A 97 8.45 -13.50 -8.86
C ASP A 97 7.03 -12.97 -9.11
N THR A 98 6.48 -13.32 -10.28
CA THR A 98 5.16 -12.88 -10.73
C THR A 98 4.04 -13.47 -9.88
N GLU A 99 4.22 -14.70 -9.36
CA GLU A 99 3.19 -15.36 -8.54
C GLU A 99 3.01 -14.64 -7.21
N VAL A 100 4.13 -14.26 -6.57
CA VAL A 100 4.11 -13.45 -5.35
C VAL A 100 3.51 -12.08 -5.66
N LEU A 101 3.89 -11.46 -6.78
CA LEU A 101 3.37 -10.14 -7.14
C LEU A 101 1.85 -10.16 -7.35
N ASP A 102 1.31 -11.21 -7.98
CA ASP A 102 -0.12 -11.39 -8.20
C ASP A 102 -0.88 -11.65 -6.90
N ARG A 103 -0.30 -12.44 -5.98
CA ARG A 103 -0.87 -12.66 -4.64
C ARG A 103 -0.93 -11.36 -3.83
N VAL A 104 0.18 -10.62 -3.79
CA VAL A 104 0.31 -9.37 -3.03
C VAL A 104 -0.52 -8.23 -3.66
N SER A 105 -0.89 -8.35 -4.95
CA SER A 105 -1.75 -7.37 -5.63
C SER A 105 -3.22 -7.46 -5.21
N LYS A 106 -3.67 -8.59 -4.64
CA LYS A 106 -5.06 -8.78 -4.22
C LYS A 106 -5.34 -8.06 -2.90
N ASP A 107 -6.56 -7.55 -2.75
CA ASP A 107 -6.95 -6.85 -1.52
C ASP A 107 -7.03 -7.74 -0.29
N GLU A 108 -7.42 -9.00 -0.50
CA GLU A 108 -7.54 -10.03 0.53
C GLU A 108 -6.21 -10.21 1.28
N TYR A 109 -5.09 -10.13 0.56
CA TYR A 109 -3.75 -10.21 1.15
C TYR A 109 -3.51 -9.11 2.20
N TRP A 110 -4.17 -7.97 2.08
CA TRP A 110 -4.01 -6.80 2.96
C TRP A 110 -5.19 -6.58 3.91
N ALA A 111 -6.17 -7.48 3.91
CA ALA A 111 -7.29 -7.41 4.83
C ALA A 111 -6.76 -7.45 6.26
N ARG A 112 -7.31 -6.59 7.12
CA ARG A 112 -7.04 -6.65 8.56
C ARG A 112 -8.03 -7.63 9.17
N GLU A 113 -7.54 -8.48 10.06
CA GLU A 113 -8.41 -9.27 10.93
C GLU A 113 -9.35 -8.33 11.69
N LYS A 114 -10.64 -8.63 11.63
CA LYS A 114 -11.65 -7.88 12.39
C LYS A 114 -11.54 -8.32 13.84
N LYS A 115 -11.13 -7.40 14.72
CA LYS A 115 -11.24 -7.63 16.16
C LYS A 115 -12.73 -7.51 16.54
N GLU A 116 -13.31 -8.60 17.02
CA GLU A 116 -14.61 -8.57 17.71
C GLU A 116 -14.35 -8.13 19.15
N GLY A 117 -14.70 -6.89 19.48
CA GLY A 117 -14.41 -6.30 20.78
C GLY A 117 -14.15 -4.80 20.67
N LYS A 118 -15.18 -3.99 20.91
CA LYS A 118 -15.03 -2.57 21.25
C LYS A 118 -15.71 -2.32 22.60
N GLY A 119 -15.50 -3.25 23.54
CA GLY A 119 -15.97 -3.13 24.92
C GLY A 119 -14.89 -2.52 25.80
N GLU A 120 -15.31 -1.95 26.92
CA GLU A 120 -14.46 -1.30 27.92
C GLU A 120 -13.33 -2.21 28.44
N ASP A 121 -13.55 -3.53 28.48
CA ASP A 121 -12.58 -4.54 28.92
C ASP A 121 -11.35 -4.69 28.00
N ASP A 122 -11.45 -4.35 26.71
CA ASP A 122 -10.30 -4.40 25.78
C ASP A 122 -9.46 -3.12 25.84
N PHE A 123 -10.03 -2.01 26.34
CA PHE A 123 -9.33 -0.73 26.49
C PHE A 123 -8.24 -0.80 27.57
N PHE A 124 -8.48 -1.53 28.66
CA PHE A 124 -7.49 -1.73 29.73
C PHE A 124 -6.41 -2.77 29.39
N LYS A 125 -6.68 -3.69 28.44
CA LYS A 125 -5.69 -4.65 27.93
C LYS A 125 -4.76 -4.06 26.86
N GLU A 126 -5.12 -2.93 26.24
CA GLU A 126 -4.31 -2.25 25.22
C GLU A 126 -3.06 -1.52 25.78
N GLY A 127 -2.95 -1.37 27.11
CA GLY A 127 -1.79 -0.76 27.78
C GLY A 127 -0.52 -1.62 27.75
N GLU A 128 -0.66 -2.94 27.69
CA GLU A 128 0.45 -3.83 27.34
C GLU A 128 0.53 -3.91 25.82
N VAL A 129 1.60 -3.35 25.25
CA VAL A 129 1.87 -3.36 23.81
C VAL A 129 2.10 -4.80 23.36
N GLN A 130 1.02 -5.55 23.13
CA GLN A 130 1.08 -6.84 22.46
C GLN A 130 1.65 -6.58 21.06
N LYS A 131 2.91 -6.99 20.87
CA LYS A 131 3.56 -6.92 19.57
C LYS A 131 2.70 -7.70 18.60
N LYS A 132 2.11 -7.02 17.61
CA LYS A 132 1.36 -7.66 16.55
C LYS A 132 2.27 -8.68 15.88
N GLU A 133 1.93 -9.96 16.02
CA GLU A 133 2.64 -11.03 15.35
C GLU A 133 2.48 -10.83 13.84
N THR A 134 3.60 -10.92 13.12
CA THR A 134 3.60 -10.72 11.68
C THR A 134 3.38 -12.07 11.02
N ASP A 135 2.39 -12.13 10.13
CA ASP A 135 2.08 -13.32 9.36
C ASP A 135 3.35 -13.90 8.68
N PRO A 136 3.69 -15.18 8.92
CA PRO A 136 4.88 -15.82 8.36
C PRO A 136 4.89 -15.78 6.83
N GLN A 137 3.72 -15.85 6.18
CA GLN A 137 3.60 -15.80 4.72
C GLN A 137 4.15 -14.48 4.17
N ARG A 138 3.86 -13.36 4.86
CA ARG A 138 4.34 -12.03 4.44
C ARG A 138 5.86 -11.90 4.55
N ILE A 139 6.45 -12.57 5.54
CA ILE A 139 7.91 -12.57 5.74
C ILE A 139 8.60 -13.33 4.60
N GLU A 140 8.04 -14.47 4.19
CA GLU A 140 8.56 -15.25 3.07
C GLU A 140 8.42 -14.53 1.73
N ASP A 141 7.23 -13.98 1.46
CA ASP A 141 6.95 -13.25 0.24
C ASP A 141 7.85 -12.00 0.12
N GLN A 142 8.09 -11.31 1.24
CA GLN A 142 9.06 -10.20 1.30
C GLN A 142 10.47 -10.66 0.90
N LYS A 143 10.97 -11.74 1.49
CA LYS A 143 12.33 -12.25 1.22
C LYS A 143 12.50 -12.64 -0.25
N LYS A 144 11.49 -13.25 -0.86
CA LYS A 144 11.50 -13.65 -2.28
C LYS A 144 11.63 -12.43 -3.20
N VAL A 145 10.80 -11.40 -2.98
CA VAL A 145 10.81 -10.17 -3.77
C VAL A 145 12.10 -9.36 -3.55
N ASP A 146 12.55 -9.24 -2.31
CA ASP A 146 13.75 -8.43 -2.00
C ASP A 146 15.03 -9.09 -2.51
N LYS A 147 15.11 -10.43 -2.51
CA LYS A 147 16.31 -11.14 -2.98
C LYS A 147 16.67 -10.78 -4.42
N THR A 148 15.67 -10.69 -5.30
CA THR A 148 15.85 -10.38 -6.73
C THR A 148 16.12 -8.89 -6.92
N LEU A 149 15.37 -8.01 -6.26
CA LEU A 149 15.57 -6.57 -6.35
C LEU A 149 16.93 -6.13 -5.81
N MET A 150 17.40 -6.70 -4.70
CA MET A 150 18.71 -6.36 -4.14
C MET A 150 19.85 -6.74 -5.09
N ALA A 151 19.72 -7.84 -5.84
CA ALA A 151 20.71 -8.21 -6.85
C ALA A 151 20.77 -7.17 -7.98
N ASN A 152 19.64 -6.58 -8.36
CA ASN A 152 19.60 -5.52 -9.38
C ASN A 152 20.08 -4.16 -8.85
N ILE A 153 19.69 -3.80 -7.62
CA ILE A 153 20.10 -2.53 -6.99
C ILE A 153 21.62 -2.46 -6.82
N ARG A 154 22.26 -3.57 -6.45
CA ARG A 154 23.72 -3.63 -6.25
C ARG A 154 24.54 -3.52 -7.53
N LYS A 155 23.92 -3.66 -8.70
CA LYS A 155 24.59 -3.42 -9.99
C LYS A 155 24.80 -1.93 -10.23
N VAL A 156 23.98 -1.07 -9.63
CA VAL A 156 24.09 0.39 -9.74
C VAL A 156 24.88 0.91 -8.54
N ALA A 157 25.96 1.64 -8.82
CA ALA A 157 26.80 2.22 -7.78
C ALA A 157 25.98 3.12 -6.84
N ASP A 158 26.23 2.98 -5.53
CA ASP A 158 25.65 3.79 -4.44
C ASP A 158 24.12 3.76 -4.29
N LEU A 159 23.39 3.00 -5.11
CA LEU A 159 21.93 3.00 -5.10
C LEU A 159 21.36 2.38 -3.81
N GLU A 160 22.04 1.38 -3.24
CA GLU A 160 21.66 0.78 -1.94
C GLU A 160 21.75 1.83 -0.80
N ALA A 161 22.78 2.67 -0.80
CA ALA A 161 22.95 3.75 0.17
C ALA A 161 21.94 4.89 -0.07
N TYR A 162 21.66 5.20 -1.34
CA TYR A 162 20.62 6.17 -1.72
C TYR A 162 19.23 5.76 -1.22
N LEU A 163 18.87 4.47 -1.33
CA LEU A 163 17.59 3.95 -0.83
C LEU A 163 17.52 3.90 0.71
N GLY A 164 18.65 3.65 1.38
CA GLY A 164 18.75 3.63 2.84
C GLY A 164 18.59 5.02 3.48
N SER A 165 19.11 6.05 2.82
CA SER A 165 19.01 7.44 3.29
C SER A 165 17.60 8.02 3.10
N SER A 166 17.19 8.88 4.04
CA SER A 166 15.90 9.56 3.98
C SER A 166 16.02 10.88 3.23
N PHE A 167 15.00 11.23 2.45
CA PHE A 167 14.84 12.54 1.84
C PHE A 167 14.22 13.53 2.85
N SER A 168 14.78 14.73 2.89
CA SER A 168 14.30 15.87 3.67
C SER A 168 14.74 17.16 2.98
N LEU A 169 13.91 18.19 3.02
CA LEU A 169 14.27 19.51 2.54
C LEU A 169 15.15 20.24 3.56
N ARG A 170 16.17 20.95 3.08
CA ARG A 170 16.97 21.89 3.88
C ARG A 170 16.40 23.31 3.81
N GLY A 171 16.86 24.20 4.68
CA GLY A 171 16.26 25.54 4.88
C GLY A 171 16.15 26.44 3.63
N ASN A 172 16.93 26.18 2.57
CA ASN A 172 16.94 26.96 1.33
C ASN A 172 16.53 26.16 0.08
N GLU A 173 16.04 24.93 0.27
CA GLU A 173 15.66 24.05 -0.81
C GLU A 173 14.21 24.33 -1.27
N ARG A 174 14.02 24.59 -2.58
CA ARG A 174 12.74 24.97 -3.17
C ARG A 174 12.16 23.83 -4.01
N PRO A 175 11.08 23.16 -3.58
CA PRO A 175 10.56 21.99 -4.28
C PRO A 175 10.12 22.21 -5.72
N HIS A 176 9.74 23.45 -6.08
CA HIS A 176 9.33 23.80 -7.43
C HIS A 176 10.53 23.97 -8.40
N GLU A 177 11.74 24.17 -7.87
CA GLU A 177 12.98 24.23 -8.65
C GLU A 177 13.71 22.87 -8.69
N MET A 178 13.33 21.94 -7.81
CA MET A 178 13.95 20.63 -7.73
C MET A 178 13.56 19.71 -8.88
N VAL A 179 14.55 19.00 -9.40
CA VAL A 179 14.35 17.88 -10.33
C VAL A 179 14.47 16.59 -9.52
N PHE A 180 13.47 15.73 -9.66
CA PHE A 180 13.38 14.43 -8.99
C PHE A 180 13.61 13.31 -10.01
#